data_AF-W1YJ41-F1
#
_entry.id   AF-W1YJ41-F1
#
_cell.length_a   1.000
_cell.length_b   1.000
_cell.length_c   1.000
_cell.angle_alpha   90.00
_cell.angle_beta   90.00
_cell.angle_gamma   90.00
#
_symmetry.space_group_name_H-M   'P 1'
#
loop_
_entity.id
_entity.type
_entity.pdbx_description
1 polymer ?
#
loop_
_entity_poly.entity_id
_entity_poly.type
_entity_poly.pdbx_seq_one_letter_code
_entity_poly.pdbx_strand_id
1 'polypeptide(L)'
;LTKDGVTITAAGKNPVSLSKDGLDNGGNKISNIADGTDDTDAVNVRQLEAKSKASKTELTANGGESAGSTTGNIVLTKTTAADGHIIYDNKLNDTVTLGTDPTKAVTVDGTTGTIKAGDGANA
;
A
#
# COMPACT_ATOMS: atom_id res chain seq x y z
N LEU A 1 26.91 36.60 -17.16
CA LEU A 1 25.44 36.68 -17.35
C LEU A 1 25.18 37.08 -18.79
N THR A 2 24.33 36.34 -19.50
CA THR A 2 23.91 36.67 -20.88
C THR A 2 22.38 36.86 -20.92
N LYS A 3 21.86 37.28 -22.08
CA LYS A 3 20.40 37.30 -22.32
C LYS A 3 19.74 35.92 -22.18
N ASP A 4 20.54 34.85 -22.29
CA ASP A 4 20.09 33.46 -22.23
C ASP A 4 20.20 32.89 -20.80
N GLY A 5 20.83 33.62 -19.88
CA GLY A 5 20.90 33.29 -18.45
C GLY A 5 22.32 33.10 -17.90
N VAL A 6 22.45 32.17 -16.95
CA VAL A 6 23.72 31.83 -16.27
C VAL A 6 23.99 30.34 -16.46
N THR A 7 25.20 30.02 -16.91
CA THR A 7 25.68 28.64 -17.03
C THR A 7 27.03 28.51 -16.33
N ILE A 8 27.18 27.48 -15.51
CA ILE A 8 28.41 27.12 -14.82
C ILE A 8 28.84 25.75 -15.32
N THR A 9 30.02 25.69 -15.95
CA THR A 9 30.60 24.46 -16.49
C THR A 9 31.86 24.12 -15.73
N ALA A 10 31.91 22.93 -15.15
CA ALA A 10 33.12 22.35 -14.56
C ALA A 10 33.62 21.20 -15.44
N ALA A 11 34.94 21.04 -15.55
CA ALA A 11 35.54 19.98 -16.35
C ALA A 11 35.03 18.59 -15.89
N GLY A 12 34.55 17.78 -16.83
CA GLY A 12 34.04 16.43 -16.56
C GLY A 12 32.71 16.36 -15.81
N LYS A 13 31.94 17.46 -15.73
CA LYS A 13 30.60 17.51 -15.14
C LYS A 13 29.60 18.08 -16.14
N ASN A 14 28.33 17.69 -15.98
CA ASN A 14 27.24 18.33 -16.70
C ASN A 14 27.09 19.78 -16.20
N PRO A 15 26.80 20.75 -17.09
CA PRO A 15 26.62 22.15 -16.70
C PRO A 15 25.44 22.32 -15.73
N VAL A 16 25.55 23.31 -14.84
CA VAL A 16 24.41 23.85 -14.09
C VAL A 16 23.97 25.13 -14.79
N SER A 17 22.68 25.27 -15.10
CA SER A 17 22.20 26.45 -15.82
C SER A 17 20.85 26.96 -15.33
N LEU A 18 20.70 28.28 -15.31
CA LEU A 18 19.43 28.98 -15.13
C LEU A 18 19.15 29.77 -16.41
N SER A 19 18.08 29.43 -17.11
CA SER A 19 17.68 30.03 -18.39
C SER A 19 16.18 30.38 -18.40
N LYS A 20 15.68 30.85 -19.54
CA LYS A 20 14.23 31.07 -19.76
C LYS A 20 13.38 29.79 -19.60
N ASP A 21 14.00 28.61 -19.71
CA ASP A 21 13.34 27.32 -19.63
C ASP A 21 13.39 26.71 -18.22
N GLY A 22 14.03 27.41 -17.26
CA GLY A 22 14.12 27.01 -15.85
C GLY A 22 15.54 26.70 -15.39
N LEU A 23 15.62 25.94 -14.29
CA LEU A 23 16.86 25.49 -13.67
C LEU A 23 17.17 24.05 -14.08
N ASP A 24 18.36 23.84 -14.66
CA ASP A 24 18.97 22.51 -14.81
C ASP A 24 20.15 22.40 -13.83
N ASN A 25 20.05 21.47 -12.87
CA ASN A 25 21.10 21.24 -11.87
C ASN A 25 22.20 20.26 -12.33
N GLY A 26 22.21 19.86 -13.60
CA GLY A 26 23.27 19.01 -14.18
C GLY A 26 23.37 17.63 -13.51
N GLY A 27 22.27 17.11 -12.98
CA GLY A 27 22.25 15.83 -12.26
C GLY A 27 22.91 15.88 -10.86
N ASN A 28 23.25 17.05 -10.33
CA ASN A 28 23.77 17.19 -8.98
C ASN A 28 22.65 17.03 -7.93
N LYS A 29 23.04 16.66 -6.71
CA LYS A 29 22.12 16.70 -5.55
C LYS A 29 21.82 18.15 -5.17
N ILE A 30 20.55 18.45 -4.97
CA ILE A 30 20.11 19.70 -4.34
C ILE A 30 19.93 19.42 -2.84
N SER A 31 20.75 20.04 -2.00
CA SER A 31 20.70 19.89 -0.54
C SER A 31 20.12 21.13 0.15
N ASN A 32 19.82 21.01 1.44
CA ASN A 32 19.30 22.10 2.29
C ASN A 32 17.96 22.68 1.81
N ILE A 33 17.12 21.84 1.21
CA ILE A 33 15.73 22.19 0.90
C ILE A 33 14.90 22.02 2.18
N ALA A 34 14.22 23.10 2.56
CA ALA A 34 13.23 23.09 3.65
C ALA A 34 12.07 22.14 3.31
N ASP A 35 11.20 21.86 4.28
CA ASP A 35 9.95 21.17 3.94
C ASP A 35 9.06 22.11 3.12
N GLY A 36 8.57 21.63 1.98
CA GLY A 36 7.55 22.35 1.21
C GLY A 36 6.22 22.35 1.95
N THR A 37 5.54 23.49 1.95
CA THR A 37 4.25 23.69 2.63
C THR A 37 3.12 24.03 1.68
N ASP A 38 3.43 24.64 0.53
CA ASP A 38 2.46 25.01 -0.50
C ASP A 38 2.48 24.01 -1.67
N ASP A 39 1.39 23.95 -2.45
CA ASP A 39 1.20 22.98 -3.54
C ASP A 39 2.28 23.06 -4.64
N THR A 40 2.97 24.21 -4.75
CA THR A 40 4.01 24.46 -5.76
C THR A 40 5.43 24.31 -5.21
N ASP A 41 5.61 23.97 -3.94
CA ASP A 41 6.93 23.81 -3.34
C ASP A 41 7.60 22.50 -3.77
N ALA A 42 8.93 22.53 -3.83
CA ALA A 42 9.70 21.30 -3.98
C ALA A 42 9.59 20.44 -2.72
N VAL A 43 9.32 19.14 -2.89
CA VAL A 43 9.34 18.16 -1.80
C VAL A 43 10.76 17.62 -1.63
N ASN A 44 11.23 17.53 -0.38
CA ASN A 44 12.48 16.84 -0.09
C ASN A 44 12.23 15.35 0.26
N VAL A 45 13.29 14.54 0.26
CA VAL A 45 13.20 13.08 0.47
C VAL A 45 12.53 12.71 1.79
N ARG A 46 12.68 13.50 2.86
CA ARG A 46 12.05 13.20 4.16
C ARG A 46 10.52 13.24 4.07
N GLN A 47 9.98 14.19 3.30
CA GLN A 47 8.53 14.33 3.09
C GLN A 47 8.00 13.18 2.24
N LEU A 48 8.73 12.80 1.19
CA LEU A 48 8.38 11.65 0.35
C LEU A 48 8.35 10.35 1.17
N GLU A 49 9.39 10.10 1.97
CA GLU A 49 9.48 8.92 2.85
C GLU A 49 8.36 8.89 3.91
N ALA A 50 8.02 10.05 4.49
CA ALA A 50 6.92 10.15 5.45
C ALA A 50 5.56 9.82 4.78
N LYS A 51 5.31 10.33 3.58
CA LYS A 51 4.09 10.03 2.81
C LYS A 51 4.05 8.57 2.36
N SER A 52 5.17 8.01 1.92
CA SER A 52 5.28 6.59 1.55
C SER A 52 4.96 5.67 2.75
N LYS A 53 5.52 5.96 3.93
CA LYS A 53 5.23 5.20 5.16
C LYS A 53 3.78 5.34 5.65
N ALA A 54 3.16 6.51 5.43
CA ALA A 54 1.77 6.76 5.78
C ALA A 54 0.79 6.10 4.80
N SER A 55 1.18 5.96 3.53
CA SER A 55 0.38 5.29 2.50
C SER A 55 0.34 3.79 2.77
N LYS A 56 -0.73 3.32 3.40
CA LYS A 56 -0.96 1.90 3.66
C LYS A 56 -2.37 1.52 3.23
N THR A 57 -2.49 0.35 2.61
CA THR A 57 -3.77 -0.32 2.41
C THR A 57 -3.96 -1.32 3.54
N GLU A 58 -4.98 -1.10 4.36
CA GLU A 58 -5.37 -2.03 5.42
C GLU A 58 -6.54 -2.89 4.95
N LEU A 59 -6.37 -4.21 5.07
CA LEU A 59 -7.40 -5.19 4.81
C LEU A 59 -7.47 -6.11 6.02
N THR A 60 -8.66 -6.21 6.61
CA THR A 60 -8.94 -7.08 7.74
C THR A 60 -10.12 -7.99 7.41
N ALA A 61 -10.19 -9.16 8.02
CA ALA A 61 -11.30 -10.08 7.87
C ALA A 61 -11.93 -10.41 9.22
N ASN A 62 -13.11 -11.07 9.21
CA ASN A 62 -13.74 -11.66 10.40
C ASN A 62 -13.79 -10.75 11.64
N GLY A 63 -14.11 -9.46 11.46
CA GLY A 63 -14.21 -8.52 12.58
C GLY A 63 -12.88 -7.88 13.00
N GLY A 64 -11.93 -7.72 12.08
CA GLY A 64 -10.69 -6.96 12.32
C GLY A 64 -9.43 -7.82 12.43
N GLU A 65 -9.54 -9.12 12.17
CA GLU A 65 -8.38 -10.02 12.16
C GLU A 65 -7.41 -9.61 11.04
N SER A 66 -6.12 -9.60 11.39
CA SER A 66 -5.04 -9.28 10.47
C SER A 66 -4.75 -10.41 9.49
N ALA A 67 -4.29 -10.04 8.29
CA ALA A 67 -3.82 -10.99 7.28
C ALA A 67 -2.71 -11.92 7.83
N GLY A 68 -2.87 -13.24 7.62
CA GLY A 68 -1.99 -14.29 8.13
C GLY A 68 -2.40 -14.84 9.51
N SER A 69 -3.47 -14.33 10.12
CA SER A 69 -3.92 -14.75 11.45
C SER A 69 -5.44 -14.83 11.56
N THR A 70 -6.13 -15.02 10.45
CA THR A 70 -7.59 -15.13 10.40
C THR A 70 -8.07 -16.48 10.90
N THR A 71 -9.16 -16.51 11.65
CA THR A 71 -9.76 -17.73 12.21
C THR A 71 -11.21 -17.97 11.79
N GLY A 72 -11.88 -16.97 11.19
CA GLY A 72 -13.27 -17.07 10.75
C GLY A 72 -13.49 -17.67 9.36
N ASN A 73 -14.60 -17.27 8.73
CA ASN A 73 -15.03 -17.76 7.41
C ASN A 73 -14.11 -17.34 6.27
N ILE A 74 -13.38 -16.24 6.45
CA ILE A 74 -12.47 -15.70 5.46
C ILE A 74 -11.05 -16.00 5.90
N VAL A 75 -10.28 -16.62 5.02
CA VAL A 75 -8.82 -16.71 5.15
C VAL A 75 -8.22 -15.55 4.36
N LEU A 76 -7.58 -14.64 5.09
CA LEU A 76 -6.86 -13.52 4.49
C LEU A 76 -5.37 -13.75 4.68
N THR A 77 -4.62 -13.85 3.60
CA THR A 77 -3.16 -13.93 3.64
C THR A 77 -2.53 -12.74 2.95
N LYS A 78 -1.24 -12.52 3.21
CA LYS A 78 -0.47 -11.50 2.53
C LYS A 78 0.91 -12.01 2.16
N THR A 79 1.43 -11.53 1.04
CA THR A 79 2.82 -11.73 0.63
C THR A 79 3.40 -10.38 0.16
N THR A 80 4.72 -10.24 0.26
CA THR A 80 5.43 -9.07 -0.27
C THR A 80 6.05 -9.46 -1.61
N ALA A 81 5.71 -8.74 -2.68
CA ALA A 81 6.29 -8.93 -4.00
C ALA A 81 7.73 -8.41 -4.07
N ALA A 82 8.44 -8.74 -5.15
CA ALA A 82 9.86 -8.38 -5.33
C ALA A 82 10.12 -6.87 -5.39
N ASP A 83 9.16 -6.09 -5.87
CA ASP A 83 9.16 -4.62 -5.91
C ASP A 83 8.63 -3.98 -4.61
N GLY A 84 8.36 -4.79 -3.58
CA GLY A 84 7.97 -4.35 -2.24
C GLY A 84 6.47 -4.10 -2.04
N HIS A 85 5.62 -4.20 -3.08
CA HIS A 85 4.17 -4.06 -2.87
C HIS A 85 3.57 -5.29 -2.19
N ILE A 86 2.46 -5.10 -1.47
CA ILE A 86 1.78 -6.18 -0.76
C ILE A 86 0.69 -6.76 -1.65
N ILE A 87 0.69 -8.09 -1.79
CA ILE A 87 -0.40 -8.85 -2.41
C ILE A 87 -1.23 -9.46 -1.28
N TYR A 88 -2.53 -9.16 -1.27
CA TYR A 88 -3.49 -9.81 -0.38
C TYR A 88 -4.23 -10.90 -1.16
N ASP A 89 -4.30 -12.10 -0.59
CA ASP A 89 -5.11 -13.20 -1.12
C ASP A 89 -6.27 -13.48 -0.16
N ASN A 90 -7.48 -13.55 -0.72
CA ASN A 90 -8.71 -13.75 0.01
C ASN A 90 -9.43 -14.99 -0.52
N LYS A 91 -9.64 -15.97 0.36
CA LYS A 91 -10.45 -17.14 0.07
C LYS A 91 -11.45 -17.37 1.21
N LEU A 92 -12.51 -18.10 0.92
CA LEU A 92 -13.29 -18.74 1.97
C LEU A 92 -12.43 -19.82 2.66
N ASN A 93 -12.65 -20.00 3.94
CA ASN A 93 -12.15 -21.15 4.68
C ASN A 93 -12.85 -22.43 4.18
N ASP A 94 -12.23 -23.58 4.39
CA ASP A 94 -12.77 -24.87 3.93
C ASP A 94 -14.09 -25.21 4.65
N THR A 95 -14.28 -24.66 5.85
CA THR A 95 -15.56 -24.64 6.59
C THR A 95 -16.04 -23.20 6.76
N VAL A 96 -17.29 -22.93 6.33
CA VAL A 96 -17.95 -21.62 6.44
C VAL A 96 -19.18 -21.75 7.33
N THR A 97 -19.27 -20.93 8.37
CA THR A 97 -20.40 -20.92 9.31
C THR A 97 -21.09 -19.56 9.33
N LEU A 98 -22.40 -19.53 9.04
CA LEU A 98 -23.24 -18.35 9.09
C LEU A 98 -24.10 -18.39 10.36
N GLY A 99 -24.02 -17.34 11.16
CA GLY A 99 -24.67 -17.26 12.47
C GLY A 99 -23.77 -17.74 13.61
N THR A 100 -23.92 -17.13 14.79
CA THR A 100 -23.09 -17.40 15.97
C THR A 100 -23.76 -18.33 16.99
N ASP A 101 -25.09 -18.48 16.93
CA ASP A 101 -25.86 -19.43 17.75
C ASP A 101 -25.75 -20.83 17.13
N PRO A 102 -25.06 -21.80 17.76
CA PRO A 102 -24.80 -23.11 17.15
C PRO A 102 -26.05 -23.92 16.80
N THR A 103 -27.19 -23.63 17.45
CA THR A 103 -28.48 -24.29 17.20
C THR A 103 -29.21 -23.74 15.98
N LYS A 104 -28.77 -22.58 15.47
CA LYS A 104 -29.35 -21.88 14.31
C LYS A 104 -28.33 -21.65 13.20
N ALA A 105 -27.06 -21.94 13.45
CA ALA A 105 -25.99 -21.73 12.51
C ALA A 105 -26.16 -22.61 11.26
N VAL A 106 -25.79 -22.06 10.12
CA VAL A 106 -25.68 -22.82 8.87
C VAL A 106 -24.21 -22.99 8.55
N THR A 107 -23.75 -24.24 8.53
CA THR A 107 -22.36 -24.59 8.25
C THR A 107 -22.27 -25.38 6.96
N VAL A 108 -21.39 -24.93 6.05
CA VAL A 108 -20.94 -25.69 4.89
C VAL A 108 -19.53 -26.15 5.19
N ASP A 109 -19.31 -27.47 5.21
CA ASP A 109 -18.02 -28.08 5.50
C ASP A 109 -17.51 -28.83 4.26
N GLY A 110 -16.58 -28.20 3.54
CA GLY A 110 -15.96 -28.76 2.34
C GLY A 110 -14.98 -29.89 2.63
N THR A 111 -14.47 -30.00 3.86
CA THR A 111 -13.54 -31.07 4.25
C THR A 111 -14.26 -32.42 4.32
N THR A 112 -15.51 -32.40 4.79
CA THR A 112 -16.36 -33.58 4.92
C THR A 112 -17.43 -33.69 3.83
N GLY A 113 -17.64 -32.63 3.04
CA GLY A 113 -18.67 -32.56 2.00
C GLY A 113 -20.10 -32.47 2.55
N THR A 114 -20.29 -31.79 3.69
CA THR A 114 -21.58 -31.73 4.39
C THR A 114 -22.14 -30.32 4.51
N ILE A 115 -23.46 -30.23 4.66
CA ILE A 115 -24.18 -29.00 5.02
C ILE A 115 -24.99 -29.29 6.28
N LYS A 116 -24.79 -28.50 7.33
CA LYS A 116 -25.64 -28.49 8.54
C LYS A 116 -26.42 -27.18 8.56
N ALA A 117 -27.74 -27.25 8.72
CA ALA A 117 -28.59 -26.07 8.87
C ALA A 117 -29.34 -26.14 10.21
N GLY A 118 -28.79 -25.52 11.25
CA GLY A 118 -29.36 -25.50 12.61
C GLY A 118 -29.75 -26.88 13.15
N ASP A 119 -30.57 -26.87 14.21
CA ASP A 119 -31.21 -28.05 14.81
C ASP A 119 -32.75 -28.00 14.65
N GLY A 120 -33.27 -27.03 13.89
CA GLY A 120 -34.70 -26.87 13.62
C GLY A 120 -35.22 -27.85 12.55
N ALA A 121 -36.53 -27.84 12.32
CA ALA A 121 -37.11 -28.55 11.18
C ALA A 121 -36.61 -27.90 9.88
N ASN A 122 -35.66 -28.54 9.22
CA ASN A 122 -35.16 -28.12 7.91
C ASN A 122 -36.26 -28.42 6.89
N ALA A 123 -36.93 -27.38 6.42
CA ALA A 123 -37.99 -27.47 5.40
C ALA A 123 -37.41 -27.70 3.99
#